data_AF-A0A5K1GJN7-F1
#
_entry.id   AF-A0A5K1GJN7-F1
#
_cell.length_a   1.000
_cell.length_b   1.000
_cell.length_c   1.000
_cell.angle_alpha   90.00
_cell.angle_beta   90.00
_cell.angle_gamma   90.00
#
_symmetry.space_group_name_H-M   'P 1'
#
loop_
_entity.id
_entity.type
_entity.pdbx_description
1 polymer ?
#
loop_
_entity_poly.entity_id
_entity_poly.type
_entity_poly.pdbx_seq_one_letter_code
_entity_poly.pdbx_strand_id
1 'polypeptide(L)' 'VKENIFPTREGISYLDVKYLLLLSYCQSIIYYSLLKAKGLSVSDHPVVRSLVESRLFLEK' A
#
# COMPACT_ATOMS: atom_id res chain seq x y z
N VAL A 1 -20.74 -24.21 -21.85
CA VAL A 1 -21.17 -23.28 -20.79
C VAL A 1 -20.50 -21.94 -21.05
N LYS A 2 -21.22 -20.81 -21.06
CA LYS A 2 -20.73 -19.52 -21.55
C LYS A 2 -19.51 -19.03 -20.75
N GLU A 3 -18.46 -18.62 -21.44
CA GLU A 3 -17.32 -17.91 -20.83
C GLU A 3 -17.84 -16.63 -20.18
N ASN A 4 -17.69 -16.52 -18.86
CA ASN A 4 -17.98 -15.31 -18.10
C ASN A 4 -16.98 -14.23 -18.53
N ILE A 5 -17.38 -13.38 -19.47
CA ILE A 5 -16.64 -12.18 -19.85
C ILE A 5 -16.76 -11.21 -18.67
N PHE A 6 -15.83 -11.32 -17.72
CA PHE A 6 -15.67 -10.31 -16.68
C PHE A 6 -15.06 -9.05 -17.31
N PRO A 7 -15.51 -7.84 -16.94
CA PRO A 7 -15.02 -6.58 -17.51
C PRO A 7 -13.57 -6.24 -17.16
N THR A 8 -12.87 -7.13 -16.44
CA THR A 8 -11.47 -6.97 -16.03
C THR A 8 -10.46 -7.26 -17.15
N ARG A 9 -10.90 -7.57 -18.37
CA ARG A 9 -10.02 -7.96 -19.49
C ARG A 9 -9.04 -6.85 -19.90
N GLU A 10 -9.33 -5.59 -19.59
CA GLU A 10 -8.46 -4.42 -19.76
C GLU A 10 -8.12 -3.70 -18.43
N GLY A 11 -8.47 -4.29 -17.28
CA GLY A 11 -8.26 -3.70 -15.96
C GLY A 11 -7.04 -4.29 -15.23
N ILE A 12 -6.53 -3.58 -14.22
CA ILE A 12 -5.51 -4.12 -13.32
C ILE A 12 -6.15 -5.24 -12.47
N SER A 13 -5.47 -6.39 -12.37
CA SER A 13 -5.95 -7.49 -11.54
C SER A 13 -5.98 -7.07 -10.07
N TYR A 14 -6.95 -7.57 -9.30
CA TYR A 14 -6.95 -7.38 -7.85
C TYR A 14 -5.62 -7.79 -7.20
N LEU A 15 -4.99 -8.87 -7.70
CA LEU A 15 -3.71 -9.34 -7.18
C LEU A 15 -2.57 -8.35 -7.45
N ASP A 16 -2.58 -7.70 -8.63
CA ASP A 16 -1.62 -6.66 -8.98
C ASP A 16 -1.81 -5.43 -8.10
N VAL A 17 -3.06 -5.03 -7.81
CA VAL A 17 -3.34 -3.94 -6.88
C VAL A 17 -2.85 -4.29 -5.48
N LYS A 18 -3.07 -5.52 -5.00
CA LYS A 18 -2.59 -5.97 -3.68
C LYS A 18 -1.06 -5.97 -3.62
N TYR A 19 -0.38 -6.32 -4.71
CA TYR A 19 1.08 -6.21 -4.83
C TYR A 19 1.56 -4.75 -4.78
N LEU A 20 0.94 -3.86 -5.56
CA LEU A 20 1.29 -2.43 -5.56
C LEU A 20 1.04 -1.78 -4.19
N LEU A 21 -0.04 -2.18 -3.51
CA LEU A 21 -0.33 -1.75 -2.13
C LEU A 21 0.76 -2.22 -1.16
N LEU A 22 1.19 -3.47 -1.25
CA LEU A 22 2.28 -4.00 -0.42
C LEU A 22 3.59 -3.25 -0.70
N LEU A 23 3.90 -2.96 -1.96
CA LEU A 23 5.08 -2.19 -2.35
C LEU A 23 5.04 -0.78 -1.74
N SER A 24 3.89 -0.09 -1.82
CA SER A 24 3.70 1.23 -1.23
C SER A 24 3.83 1.22 0.30
N TYR A 25 3.33 0.16 0.94
CA TYR A 25 3.50 -0.05 2.38
C TYR A 25 4.98 -0.19 2.77
N CYS A 26 5.73 -1.03 2.05
CA CYS A 26 7.18 -1.18 2.25
C CYS A 26 7.93 0.14 2.06
N GLN A 27 7.60 0.91 1.03
CA GLN A 27 8.21 2.23 0.81
C GLN A 27 7.93 3.18 1.97
N SER A 28 6.70 3.19 2.50
CA SER A 28 6.33 4.01 3.65
C SER A 28 7.10 3.61 4.92
N ILE A 29 7.37 2.31 5.12
CA ILE A 29 8.19 1.82 6.24
C ILE A 29 9.63 2.31 6.10
N ILE A 30 10.21 2.17 4.91
CA ILE A 30 11.58 2.63 4.64
C ILE A 30 11.69 4.13 4.91
N TYR A 31 10.74 4.91 4.41
CA TYR A 31 10.74 6.35 4.61
C TYR A 31 10.57 6.75 6.09
N TYR A 32 9.65 6.11 6.82
CA TYR A 32 9.53 6.30 8.27
C TYR A 32 10.85 5.99 8.99
N SER A 33 11.49 4.87 8.64
CA SER A 33 12.77 4.46 9.23
C SER A 33 13.88 5.47 8.97
N LEU A 34 13.94 6.05 7.76
CA LEU A 34 14.88 7.12 7.42
C LEU A 34 14.64 8.40 8.23
N LEU A 35 13.38 8.80 8.46
CA LEU A 35 13.08 9.95 9.32
C LEU A 35 13.57 9.72 10.75
N LYS A 36 13.32 8.52 11.30
CA LYS A 36 13.78 8.14 12.64
C LYS A 36 15.31 8.08 12.73
N ALA A 37 15.97 7.53 11.71
CA ALA A 37 17.43 7.48 11.64
C ALA A 37 18.07 8.88 11.60
N LYS A 38 17.39 9.86 10.99
CA LYS A 38 17.83 11.27 10.97
C LYS A 38 17.49 12.03 12.27
N GLY A 39 16.84 11.40 13.24
CA GLY A 39 16.40 12.05 14.48
C GLY A 39 15.23 13.01 14.28
N LEU A 40 14.52 12.95 13.16
CA LEU A 40 13.37 13.80 12.88
C LEU A 40 12.15 13.33 13.65
N SER A 41 11.35 14.28 14.14
CA SER A 41 10.04 13.98 14.72
C SER A 41 9.07 13.53 13.64
N VAL A 42 8.23 12.55 13.98
CA VAL A 42 7.23 11.94 13.09
C VAL A 42 5.80 12.11 13.60
N SER A 43 5.61 12.83 14.72
CA SER A 43 4.34 12.93 15.44
C SER A 43 3.17 13.44 14.59
N ASP A 44 3.46 14.38 13.69
CA ASP A 44 2.47 14.98 12.76
C ASP A 44 2.79 14.65 11.30
N HIS A 45 3.65 13.66 11.05
CA HIS A 45 4.03 13.31 9.69
C HIS A 45 2.97 12.40 9.04
N PRO A 46 2.47 12.73 7.84
CA PRO A 46 1.40 11.94 7.18
C PRO A 46 1.76 10.47 6.94
N VAL A 47 3.06 10.13 6.92
CA VAL A 47 3.55 8.75 6.77
C VAL A 47 2.97 7.79 7.81
N VAL A 48 2.74 8.25 9.05
CA VAL A 48 2.19 7.39 10.11
C VAL A 48 0.77 6.99 9.77
N ARG A 49 -0.04 7.94 9.28
CA ARG A 49 -1.39 7.67 8.79
C ARG A 49 -1.36 6.73 7.59
N SER A 50 -0.53 7.01 6.59
CA SER A 50 -0.41 6.18 5.38
C SER A 50 -0.02 4.74 5.71
N LEU A 51 0.85 4.51 6.70
CA LEU A 51 1.23 3.18 7.18
C LEU A 51 0.04 2.43 7.79
N VAL A 52 -0.75 3.09 8.65
CA VAL A 52 -1.91 2.49 9.29
C VAL A 52 -2.99 2.15 8.25
N GLU A 53 -3.30 3.09 7.37
CA GLU A 53 -4.29 2.89 6.29
C GLU A 53 -3.87 1.74 5.37
N SER A 54 -2.63 1.75 4.89
CA SER A 54 -2.14 0.69 3.99
C SER A 54 -2.17 -0.70 4.66
N ARG A 55 -1.84 -0.80 5.95
CA ARG A 55 -1.96 -2.06 6.70
C ARG A 55 -3.41 -2.54 6.77
N LEU A 56 -4.35 -1.65 7.08
CA LEU A 56 -5.78 -1.99 7.14
C LEU A 56 -6.32 -2.49 5.79
N PHE A 57 -5.81 -1.96 4.67
CA PHE A 57 -6.17 -2.44 3.33
C PHE A 57 -5.52 -3.79 2.99
N LEU A 58 -4.32 -4.09 3.50
CA LEU A 58 -3.65 -5.38 3.27
C LEU A 58 -4.29 -6.53 4.04
N GLU A 59 -4.84 -6.26 5.22
CA GLU A 59 -5.54 -7.24 6.08
C GLU A 59 -6.93 -7.64 5.54
N LYS A 60 -7.46 -6.88 4.57
CA LYS A 60 -8.69 -7.19 3.83
C LYS A 60 -8.40 -8.02 2.57
#